data_AF-A0A176ZYU4-F1
#
_entry.id   AF-A0A176ZYU4-F1
#
_cell.length_a   1.000
_cell.length_b   1.000
_cell.length_c   1.000
_cell.angle_alpha   90.00
_cell.angle_beta   90.00
_cell.angle_gamma   90.00
#
_symmetry.space_group_name_H-M   'P 1'
#
loop_
_entity.id
_entity.type
_entity.pdbx_description
1 polymer ?
#
loop_
_entity_poly.entity_id
_entity_poly.type
_entity_poly.pdbx_seq_one_letter_code
_entity_poly.pdbx_strand_id
1 'polypeptide(L)'
;MPVPPPAGALSVAFRVLCLHYLRAKAQGVQEHACVWSPSSSKCEYCTGQHSPCVSLPWFLDEEYRALVAAEAAVPVVAANVVAATAEANRVALVAAQSVPKFRSAAERDSYEEARAMRAAIEAEFAQIRSSLRRLRTEHAPSMFPSPTRSCGIVYEQPPLHTSTFCGWKAVLKRRRIHK
;
A
#
# COMPACT_ATOMS: atom_id res chain seq x y z
N MET A 1 -5.90 26.07 13.07
CA MET A 1 -6.97 25.87 12.08
C MET A 1 -6.81 24.47 11.50
N PRO A 2 -7.88 23.66 11.38
CA PRO A 2 -7.78 22.37 10.71
C PRO A 2 -7.39 22.60 9.25
N VAL A 3 -6.44 21.79 8.76
CA VAL A 3 -5.97 21.82 7.37
C VAL A 3 -7.15 21.49 6.45
N PRO A 4 -7.45 22.31 5.44
CA PRO A 4 -8.56 22.05 4.54
C PRO A 4 -8.31 20.75 3.76
N PRO A 5 -9.35 19.93 3.51
CA PRO A 5 -9.21 18.76 2.67
C PRO A 5 -8.77 19.17 1.25
N PRO A 6 -7.97 18.34 0.55
CA PRO A 6 -7.52 18.65 -0.81
C PRO A 6 -8.71 18.88 -1.74
N ALA A 7 -8.54 19.75 -2.75
CA ALA A 7 -9.60 20.08 -3.69
C ALA A 7 -10.20 18.81 -4.33
N GLY A 8 -11.50 18.57 -4.11
CA GLY A 8 -12.23 17.38 -4.60
C GLY A 8 -12.62 16.37 -3.51
N ALA A 9 -12.04 16.46 -2.32
CA ALA A 9 -12.48 15.71 -1.15
C ALA A 9 -13.74 16.35 -0.57
N LEU A 10 -14.92 15.80 -0.87
CA LEU A 10 -16.17 16.22 -0.21
C LEU A 10 -15.93 16.20 1.30
N SER A 11 -16.06 17.35 1.96
CA SER A 11 -15.87 17.48 3.41
C SER A 11 -16.81 16.60 4.24
N VAL A 12 -17.79 15.96 3.60
CA VAL A 12 -18.69 14.93 4.14
C VAL A 12 -18.08 13.52 4.07
N ALA A 13 -17.32 13.18 3.02
CA ALA A 13 -16.72 11.86 2.85
C ALA A 13 -15.63 11.54 3.90
N PHE A 14 -15.03 12.56 4.51
CA PHE A 14 -14.02 12.42 5.57
C PHE A 14 -14.61 12.51 6.99
N ARG A 15 -15.93 12.67 7.14
CA ARG A 15 -16.64 12.75 8.43
C ARG A 15 -17.19 11.39 8.86
N VAL A 16 -16.38 10.35 8.73
CA VAL A 16 -16.79 9.01 9.21
C VAL A 16 -16.21 8.74 10.58
N LEU A 17 -14.93 9.08 10.82
CA LEU A 17 -14.26 8.90 12.10
C LEU A 17 -13.42 10.14 12.46
N CYS A 18 -13.18 10.35 13.77
CA CYS A 18 -12.29 11.40 14.28
C CYS A 18 -11.03 10.80 14.91
N LEU A 19 -9.97 11.59 15.05
CA LEU A 19 -8.73 11.16 15.69
C LEU A 19 -8.92 10.74 17.16
N HIS A 20 -9.92 11.31 17.85
CA HIS A 20 -10.24 10.91 19.22
C HIS A 20 -10.76 9.46 19.25
N TYR A 21 -11.70 9.12 18.37
CA TYR A 21 -12.18 7.74 18.21
C TYR A 21 -11.04 6.77 17.91
N LEU A 22 -10.18 7.12 16.94
CA LEU A 22 -9.06 6.27 16.54
C LEU A 22 -8.13 5.95 17.73
N ARG A 23 -7.77 6.97 18.51
CA ARG A 23 -6.91 6.81 19.69
C ARG A 23 -7.58 6.01 20.79
N ALA A 24 -8.86 6.25 21.05
CA ALA A 24 -9.63 5.51 22.04
C ALA A 24 -9.72 4.02 21.68
N LYS A 25 -10.04 3.69 20.42
CA LYS A 25 -10.05 2.32 19.92
C LYS A 25 -8.67 1.66 19.95
N ALA A 26 -7.61 2.40 19.61
CA ALA A 26 -6.23 1.89 19.71
C ALA A 26 -5.83 1.54 21.16
N GLN A 27 -6.42 2.23 22.14
CA GLN A 27 -6.26 1.96 23.56
C GLN A 27 -7.22 0.87 24.08
N GLY A 28 -8.04 0.27 23.22
CA GLY A 28 -9.02 -0.76 23.59
C GLY A 28 -10.31 -0.22 24.18
N VAL A 29 -10.56 1.09 24.14
CA VAL A 29 -11.79 1.72 24.64
C VAL A 29 -12.87 1.61 23.54
N GLN A 30 -13.92 0.83 23.79
CA GLN A 30 -14.95 0.43 22.81
C GLN A 30 -16.18 1.37 22.75
N GLU A 31 -16.26 2.41 23.57
CA GLU A 31 -17.59 2.88 24.04
C GLU A 31 -18.40 3.82 23.15
N HIS A 32 -17.96 4.26 21.96
CA HIS A 32 -18.81 5.15 21.17
C HIS A 32 -18.59 5.10 19.66
N ALA A 33 -19.69 5.28 18.91
CA ALA A 33 -19.67 5.53 17.49
C ALA A 33 -19.39 7.01 17.20
N CYS A 34 -18.62 7.31 16.16
CA CYS A 34 -18.30 8.68 15.74
C CYS A 34 -19.43 9.24 14.86
N VAL A 35 -20.57 9.61 15.46
CA VAL A 35 -21.73 10.14 14.71
C VAL A 35 -21.58 11.65 14.50
N TRP A 36 -21.69 12.11 13.24
CA TRP A 36 -21.59 13.52 12.88
C TRP A 36 -22.97 14.13 12.61
N SER A 37 -23.25 15.28 13.22
CA SER A 37 -24.41 16.09 12.86
C SER A 37 -24.13 16.89 11.57
N PRO A 38 -25.11 17.04 10.66
CA PRO A 38 -24.98 17.90 9.48
C PRO A 38 -24.63 19.36 9.81
N SER A 39 -25.08 19.85 10.97
CA SER A 39 -24.89 21.23 11.42
C SER A 39 -23.63 21.46 12.26
N SER A 40 -22.85 20.40 12.54
CA SER A 40 -21.67 20.47 13.42
C SER A 40 -20.38 20.11 12.69
N SER A 41 -19.30 20.77 13.09
CA SER A 41 -17.92 20.39 12.74
C SER A 41 -17.32 19.38 13.73
N LYS A 42 -18.12 18.88 14.69
CA LYS A 42 -17.73 17.89 15.69
C LYS A 42 -18.67 16.69 15.66
N CYS A 43 -18.14 15.51 15.96
CA CYS A 43 -18.99 14.36 16.27
C CYS A 43 -19.70 14.54 17.62
N GLU A 44 -20.77 13.79 17.83
CA GLU A 44 -21.60 13.82 19.04
C GLU A 44 -20.77 13.57 20.31
N TYR A 45 -19.86 12.58 20.27
CA TYR A 45 -18.96 12.29 21.39
C TYR A 45 -18.04 13.46 21.74
N CYS A 46 -17.36 14.05 20.75
CA CYS A 46 -16.51 15.22 20.99
C CYS A 46 -17.32 16.45 21.43
N THR A 47 -18.57 16.55 20.99
CA THR A 47 -19.50 17.60 21.41
C THR A 47 -19.84 17.44 22.89
N GLY A 48 -20.22 16.23 23.32
CA GLY A 48 -20.53 15.94 24.73
C GLY A 48 -19.36 16.12 25.67
N GLN A 49 -18.12 15.86 25.21
CA GLN A 49 -16.91 16.10 26.01
C GLN A 49 -16.36 17.52 25.95
N HIS A 50 -17.00 18.43 25.20
CA HIS A 50 -16.48 19.77 24.92
C HIS A 50 -15.03 19.76 24.37
N SER A 51 -14.60 18.67 23.73
CA SER A 51 -13.24 18.50 23.23
C SER A 51 -13.09 18.98 21.78
N PRO A 52 -11.86 19.28 21.31
CA PRO A 52 -11.62 19.52 19.89
C PRO A 52 -11.85 18.23 19.09
N CYS A 53 -12.67 18.31 18.04
CA CYS A 53 -12.89 17.20 17.11
C CYS A 53 -12.01 17.43 15.89
N VAL A 54 -11.09 16.50 15.62
CA VAL A 54 -10.23 16.54 14.44
C VAL A 54 -10.61 15.37 13.54
N SER A 55 -11.04 15.66 12.32
CA SER A 55 -11.28 14.64 11.29
C SER A 55 -10.00 13.87 11.01
N LEU A 56 -10.11 12.62 10.57
CA LEU A 56 -8.93 11.85 10.19
C LEU A 56 -8.14 12.58 9.09
N PRO A 57 -6.82 12.76 9.26
CA PRO A 57 -5.99 13.33 8.22
C PRO A 57 -6.02 12.49 6.93
N TRP A 58 -5.97 13.15 5.78
CA TRP A 58 -6.02 12.51 4.45
C TRP A 58 -4.92 11.46 4.23
N PHE A 59 -3.77 11.59 4.88
CA PHE A 59 -2.64 10.67 4.72
C PHE A 59 -2.86 9.31 5.40
N LEU A 60 -3.95 9.15 6.16
CA LEU A 60 -4.36 7.87 6.74
C LEU A 60 -5.35 7.12 5.83
N ASP A 61 -5.48 7.48 4.55
CA ASP A 61 -6.49 6.91 3.66
C ASP A 61 -6.37 5.38 3.54
N GLU A 62 -5.15 4.84 3.42
CA GLU A 62 -4.93 3.40 3.29
C GLU A 62 -5.33 2.65 4.57
N GLU A 63 -4.90 3.16 5.72
CA GLU A 63 -5.10 2.61 7.05
C GLU A 63 -6.56 2.74 7.47
N TYR A 64 -7.20 3.84 7.08
CA TYR A 64 -8.62 4.06 7.27
C TYR A 64 -9.44 3.07 6.43
N ARG A 65 -9.09 2.84 5.15
CA ARG A 65 -9.76 1.81 4.34
C ARG A 65 -9.57 0.42 4.94
N ALA A 66 -8.38 0.11 5.46
CA ALA A 66 -8.12 -1.15 6.14
C ALA A 66 -8.99 -1.31 7.40
N LEU A 67 -9.14 -0.24 8.20
CA LEU A 67 -10.02 -0.22 9.37
C LEU A 67 -11.49 -0.44 8.97
N VAL A 68 -11.99 0.30 7.99
CA VAL A 68 -13.37 0.17 7.50
C VAL A 68 -13.62 -1.25 6.95
N ALA A 69 -12.65 -1.80 6.21
CA ALA A 69 -12.74 -3.18 5.71
C ALA A 69 -12.76 -4.22 6.84
N ALA A 70 -11.97 -4.01 7.90
CA ALA A 70 -11.96 -4.87 9.07
C ALA A 70 -13.28 -4.80 9.86
N GLU A 71 -13.87 -3.62 10.00
CA GLU A 71 -15.18 -3.42 10.65
C GLU A 71 -16.34 -3.98 9.80
N ALA A 72 -16.22 -3.97 8.47
CA ALA A 72 -17.24 -4.49 7.55
C ALA A 72 -17.13 -6.01 7.27
N ALA A 73 -16.06 -6.67 7.73
CA ALA A 73 -15.85 -8.11 7.48
C ALA A 73 -16.88 -8.98 8.21
N VAL A 74 -17.25 -10.12 7.61
CA VAL A 74 -18.19 -11.09 8.21
C VAL A 74 -17.52 -12.47 8.28
N PRO A 75 -17.34 -13.06 9.50
CA PRO A 75 -17.57 -12.45 10.80
C PRO A 75 -16.56 -11.33 11.11
N VAL A 76 -16.96 -10.36 11.93
CA VAL A 76 -16.05 -9.31 12.40
C VAL A 76 -15.03 -9.93 13.35
N VAL A 77 -13.76 -9.89 12.97
CA VAL A 77 -12.66 -10.40 13.80
C VAL A 77 -12.10 -9.24 14.61
N ALA A 78 -12.37 -9.21 15.92
CA ALA A 78 -11.93 -8.13 16.81
C ALA A 78 -10.42 -7.86 16.74
N ALA A 79 -9.60 -8.92 16.60
CA ALA A 79 -8.15 -8.79 16.46
C ALA A 79 -7.74 -7.99 15.20
N ASN A 80 -8.47 -8.12 14.09
CA ASN A 80 -8.18 -7.40 12.85
C ASN A 80 -8.53 -5.92 12.98
N VAL A 81 -9.65 -5.60 13.64
CA VAL A 81 -10.04 -4.21 13.92
C VAL A 81 -9.01 -3.54 14.85
N VAL A 82 -8.55 -4.25 15.89
CA VAL A 82 -7.51 -3.76 16.80
C VAL A 82 -6.19 -3.53 16.05
N ALA A 83 -5.77 -4.48 15.21
CA ALA A 83 -4.54 -4.35 14.42
C ALA A 83 -4.60 -3.16 13.45
N ALA A 84 -5.69 -3.03 12.69
CA ALA A 84 -5.88 -1.92 11.76
C ALA A 84 -5.91 -0.57 12.50
N THR A 85 -6.59 -0.50 13.64
CA THR A 85 -6.63 0.71 14.46
C THR A 85 -5.25 1.05 15.05
N ALA A 86 -4.50 0.06 15.53
CA ALA A 86 -3.16 0.25 16.07
C ALA A 86 -2.21 0.80 14.99
N GLU A 87 -2.30 0.26 13.77
CA GLU A 87 -1.48 0.71 12.64
C GLU A 87 -1.84 2.15 12.23
N ALA A 88 -3.13 2.44 12.05
CA ALA A 88 -3.60 3.79 11.77
C ALA A 88 -3.14 4.81 12.84
N ASN A 89 -3.21 4.43 14.12
CA ASN A 89 -2.74 5.28 15.22
C ASN A 89 -1.21 5.44 15.20
N ARG A 90 -0.45 4.38 14.88
CA ARG A 90 1.01 4.43 14.72
C ARG A 90 1.39 5.41 13.61
N VAL A 91 0.78 5.31 12.43
CA VAL A 91 1.02 6.23 11.31
C VAL A 91 0.66 7.66 11.68
N ALA A 92 -0.47 7.86 12.39
CA ALA A 92 -0.86 9.19 12.87
C ALA A 92 0.18 9.79 13.83
N LEU A 93 0.75 8.99 14.74
CA LEU A 93 1.79 9.43 15.68
C LEU A 93 3.10 9.74 14.97
N VAL A 94 3.55 8.87 14.05
CA VAL A 94 4.77 9.10 13.25
C VAL A 94 4.61 10.37 12.41
N ALA A 95 3.46 10.54 11.76
CA ALA A 95 3.17 11.74 10.99
C ALA A 95 3.22 12.98 11.89
N ALA A 96 2.56 12.95 13.06
CA ALA A 96 2.58 14.07 14.00
C ALA A 96 3.99 14.42 14.51
N GLN A 97 4.88 13.43 14.68
CA GLN A 97 6.28 13.65 15.06
C GLN A 97 7.13 14.19 13.91
N SER A 98 6.82 13.79 12.67
CA SER A 98 7.56 14.20 11.48
C SER A 98 7.23 15.61 11.00
N VAL A 99 6.09 16.16 11.40
CA VAL A 99 5.67 17.52 11.02
C VAL A 99 6.52 18.56 11.76
N PRO A 100 7.25 19.44 11.04
CA PRO A 100 8.01 20.51 11.66
C PRO A 100 7.11 21.44 12.50
N LYS A 101 7.66 22.00 13.57
CA LYS A 101 6.98 23.06 14.31
C LYS A 101 7.04 24.36 13.50
N PHE A 102 5.92 24.74 12.90
CA PHE A 102 5.81 25.99 12.15
C PHE A 102 5.76 27.19 13.09
N ARG A 103 6.51 28.24 12.75
CA ARG A 103 6.53 29.51 13.46
C ARG A 103 5.43 30.46 13.00
N SER A 104 4.85 30.22 11.82
CA SER A 104 3.77 31.03 11.24
C SER A 104 2.83 30.20 10.37
N ALA A 105 1.70 30.79 9.98
CA ALA A 105 0.78 30.19 9.00
C ALA A 105 1.44 30.07 7.61
N ALA A 106 2.14 31.12 7.14
CA ALA A 106 2.80 31.11 5.84
C ALA A 106 3.85 29.99 5.69
N GLU A 107 4.57 29.68 6.78
CA GLU A 107 5.54 28.57 6.80
C GLU A 107 4.84 27.20 6.70
N ARG A 108 3.69 27.05 7.36
CA ARG A 108 2.86 25.85 7.24
C ARG A 108 2.33 25.70 5.81
N ASP A 109 1.82 26.77 5.23
CA ASP A 109 1.26 26.76 3.88
C ASP A 109 2.36 26.40 2.86
N SER A 110 3.55 26.98 2.99
CA SER A 110 4.72 26.64 2.16
C SER A 110 5.13 25.16 2.28
N TYR A 111 5.06 24.60 3.49
CA TYR A 111 5.34 23.18 3.72
C TYR A 111 4.26 22.28 3.08
N GLU A 112 2.99 22.68 3.16
CA GLU A 112 1.88 21.96 2.53
C GLU A 112 1.99 21.99 1.00
N GLU A 113 2.35 23.13 0.40
CA GLU A 113 2.65 23.25 -1.02
C GLU A 113 3.82 22.33 -1.44
N ALA A 114 4.92 22.34 -0.70
CA ALA A 114 6.07 21.47 -0.97
C ALA A 114 5.70 19.99 -0.89
N ARG A 115 4.85 19.62 0.08
CA ARG A 115 4.32 18.26 0.23
C ARG A 115 3.41 17.87 -0.94
N ALA A 116 2.52 18.76 -1.37
CA ALA A 116 1.63 18.52 -2.50
C ALA A 116 2.42 18.33 -3.80
N MET A 117 3.43 19.19 -4.04
CA MET A 117 4.33 19.07 -5.19
C MET A 117 5.07 17.73 -5.19
N ARG A 118 5.59 17.30 -4.03
CA ARG A 118 6.25 15.99 -3.90
C ARG A 118 5.30 14.83 -4.21
N ALA A 119 4.07 14.86 -3.70
CA ALA A 119 3.08 13.83 -3.97
C ALA A 119 2.72 13.74 -5.46
N ALA A 120 2.59 14.88 -6.15
CA ALA A 120 2.35 14.92 -7.59
C ALA A 120 3.51 14.29 -8.37
N ILE A 121 4.75 14.61 -8.01
CA ILE A 121 5.95 14.01 -8.61
C ILE A 121 5.96 12.49 -8.41
N GLU A 122 5.70 12.02 -7.19
CA GLU A 122 5.68 10.59 -6.89
C GLU A 122 4.58 9.84 -7.66
N ALA A 123 3.41 10.45 -7.84
CA ALA A 123 2.32 9.92 -8.65
C ALA A 123 2.69 9.79 -10.13
N GLU A 124 3.29 10.83 -10.72
CA GLU A 124 3.78 10.80 -12.10
C GLU A 124 4.84 9.69 -12.30
N PHE A 125 5.78 9.55 -11.35
CA PHE A 125 6.75 8.47 -11.41
C PHE A 125 6.09 7.08 -11.33
N ALA A 126 5.05 6.90 -10.52
CA ALA A 126 4.30 5.65 -10.46
C ALA A 126 3.61 5.35 -11.81
N GLN A 127 3.06 6.37 -12.47
CA GLN A 127 2.44 6.26 -13.79
C GLN A 127 3.45 5.94 -14.90
N ILE A 128 4.64 6.55 -14.88
CA ILE A 128 5.71 6.22 -15.82
C ILE A 128 6.13 4.75 -15.63
N ARG A 129 6.32 4.31 -14.38
CA ARG A 129 6.69 2.91 -14.08
C ARG A 129 5.61 1.91 -14.52
N SER A 130 4.32 2.23 -14.37
CA SER A 130 3.25 1.34 -14.83
C SER A 130 3.22 1.27 -16.36
N SER A 131 3.38 2.40 -17.04
CA SER A 131 3.44 2.49 -18.50
C SER A 131 4.60 1.68 -19.08
N LEU A 132 5.79 1.79 -18.49
CA LEU A 132 6.97 0.99 -18.90
C LEU A 132 6.76 -0.51 -18.68
N ARG A 133 6.12 -0.92 -17.58
CA ARG A 133 5.77 -2.32 -17.34
C ARG A 133 4.82 -2.85 -18.41
N ARG A 134 3.83 -2.05 -18.80
CA ARG A 134 2.87 -2.40 -19.87
C ARG A 134 3.57 -2.56 -21.22
N LEU A 135 4.40 -1.60 -21.62
CA LEU A 135 5.19 -1.69 -22.86
C LEU A 135 6.10 -2.92 -22.86
N ARG A 136 6.71 -3.26 -21.72
CA ARG A 136 7.55 -4.46 -21.61
C ARG A 136 6.77 -5.76 -21.82
N THR A 137 5.52 -5.83 -21.35
CA THR A 137 4.66 -7.00 -21.58
C THR A 137 4.12 -7.06 -23.02
N GLU A 138 3.88 -5.91 -23.65
CA GLU A 138 3.44 -5.81 -25.05
C GLU A 138 4.57 -6.13 -26.05
N HIS A 139 5.81 -5.79 -25.71
CA HIS A 139 7.00 -6.00 -26.55
C HIS A 139 7.89 -7.14 -26.08
N ALA A 140 7.43 -8.02 -25.19
CA ALA A 140 8.17 -9.25 -24.88
C ALA A 140 8.31 -10.06 -26.18
N PRO A 141 9.53 -10.25 -26.71
CA PRO A 141 9.70 -11.06 -27.90
C PRO A 141 9.19 -12.46 -27.57
N SER A 142 8.39 -13.04 -28.46
CA SER A 142 8.13 -14.46 -28.55
C SER A 142 9.41 -15.23 -28.90
N MET A 143 10.50 -15.02 -28.16
CA MET A 143 11.79 -15.67 -28.39
C MET A 143 11.91 -16.89 -27.47
N PHE A 144 10.94 -17.80 -27.61
CA PHE A 144 11.19 -19.23 -27.52
C PHE A 144 10.21 -19.90 -28.49
N PRO A 145 10.63 -20.22 -29.73
CA PRO A 145 9.88 -21.20 -30.49
C PRO A 145 9.90 -22.50 -29.68
N SER A 146 8.71 -22.99 -29.33
CA SER A 146 8.51 -24.35 -28.84
C SER A 146 9.35 -25.32 -29.69
N PRO A 147 10.07 -26.29 -29.11
CA PRO A 147 10.77 -27.27 -29.92
C PRO A 147 9.74 -28.22 -30.55
N THR A 148 9.15 -27.83 -31.67
CA THR A 148 8.48 -28.75 -32.59
C THR A 148 9.54 -29.42 -33.46
N ARG A 149 10.20 -30.43 -32.90
CA ARG A 149 10.63 -31.59 -33.69
C ARG A 149 10.94 -32.74 -32.77
N SER A 150 9.99 -33.67 -32.69
CA SER A 150 10.21 -35.06 -32.35
C SER A 150 11.20 -35.67 -33.35
N CYS A 151 12.51 -35.46 -33.15
CA CYS A 151 13.48 -36.46 -33.58
C CYS A 151 13.45 -37.54 -32.52
N GLY A 152 12.80 -38.65 -32.84
CA GLY A 152 12.79 -39.85 -32.01
C GLY A 152 14.22 -40.29 -31.74
N ILE A 153 14.64 -40.15 -30.49
CA ILE A 153 15.77 -40.91 -29.95
C ILE A 153 15.11 -42.12 -29.30
N VAL A 154 15.18 -43.26 -29.99
CA VAL A 154 14.96 -44.56 -29.38
C VAL A 154 16.08 -44.73 -28.35
N TYR A 155 15.74 -44.61 -27.07
CA TYR A 155 16.64 -45.07 -26.01
C TYR A 155 16.53 -46.59 -25.94
N GLU A 156 17.45 -47.28 -26.59
CA GLU A 156 17.78 -48.66 -26.21
C GLU A 156 18.38 -48.60 -24.79
N GLN A 157 17.67 -49.13 -23.80
CA GLN A 157 18.19 -49.32 -22.44
C GLN A 157 19.28 -50.41 -22.47
N PRO A 158 20.53 -50.14 -22.04
CA PRO A 158 21.45 -51.20 -21.65
C PRO A 158 21.11 -51.67 -20.23
N PRO A 159 21.32 -52.96 -19.91
CA PRO A 159 20.81 -53.56 -18.70
C PRO A 159 21.53 -53.03 -17.45
N LEU A 160 20.76 -53.00 -16.38
CA LEU A 160 21.15 -52.75 -15.00
C LEU A 160 22.43 -53.54 -14.66
N HIS A 161 23.49 -52.87 -14.20
CA HIS A 161 24.31 -53.30 -13.06
C HIS A 161 25.36 -52.22 -12.67
N THR A 162 25.33 -51.89 -11.37
CA THR A 162 26.44 -51.46 -10.49
C THR A 162 27.20 -50.14 -10.74
N SER A 163 27.00 -49.21 -9.79
CA SER A 163 28.04 -48.52 -8.99
C SER A 163 28.95 -47.44 -9.61
N THR A 164 29.12 -46.39 -8.79
CA THR A 164 30.26 -45.46 -8.66
C THR A 164 30.39 -44.22 -9.57
N PHE A 165 30.04 -43.07 -8.97
CA PHE A 165 30.82 -41.82 -8.82
C PHE A 165 31.46 -41.08 -10.02
N CYS A 166 31.40 -39.75 -9.92
CA CYS A 166 32.21 -38.69 -10.55
C CYS A 166 31.88 -38.19 -11.96
N GLY A 167 31.50 -36.91 -12.01
CA GLY A 167 32.15 -35.93 -12.91
C GLY A 167 31.24 -35.21 -13.90
N TRP A 168 30.73 -34.04 -13.51
CA TRP A 168 30.36 -33.01 -14.49
C TRP A 168 31.62 -32.54 -15.21
N LYS A 169 31.79 -32.94 -16.48
CA LYS A 169 32.71 -32.28 -17.42
C LYS A 169 31.89 -31.61 -18.52
N ALA A 170 31.87 -30.29 -18.47
CA ALA A 170 31.47 -29.45 -19.60
C ALA A 170 32.42 -29.72 -20.78
N VAL A 171 31.87 -30.13 -21.94
CA VAL A 171 32.63 -30.27 -23.18
C VAL A 171 32.24 -29.13 -24.12
N LEU A 172 33.09 -28.10 -24.14
CA LEU A 172 33.17 -27.11 -25.22
C LEU A 172 33.61 -27.83 -26.50
N LYS A 173 32.72 -27.98 -27.49
CA LYS A 173 33.11 -28.48 -28.82
C LYS A 173 33.17 -27.32 -29.82
N ARG A 174 34.41 -26.93 -30.16
CA ARG A 174 34.76 -26.03 -31.27
C ARG A 174 34.12 -26.51 -32.57
N ARG A 175 33.41 -25.64 -33.28
CA ARG A 175 33.03 -25.85 -34.67
C ARG A 175 34.29 -25.78 -35.54
N ARG A 176 34.64 -26.88 -36.22
CA ARG A 176 35.52 -26.84 -37.39
C ARG A 176 34.67 -26.56 -38.62
N ILE A 177 35.03 -25.49 -39.31
CA ILE A 177 34.60 -25.15 -40.67
C ILE A 177 35.37 -26.08 -41.61
N HIS A 178 34.68 -26.71 -42.56
CA HIS A 178 35.32 -27.27 -43.75
C HIS A 178 34.65 -26.69 -45.00
N LYS A 179 35.54 -26.43 -45.97
CA LYS A 179 35.43 -25.71 -47.24
C LYS A 179 34.30 -26.18 -48.14
#